data_AF-A0A0E3ZY65-F1
#
_entry.id   AF-A0A0E3ZY65-F1
#
_cell.length_a   1.000
_cell.length_b   1.000
_cell.length_c   1.000
_cell.angle_alpha   90.00
_cell.angle_beta   90.00
_cell.angle_gamma   90.00
#
_symmetry.space_group_name_H-M   'P 1'
#
loop_
_entity.id
_entity.type
_entity.pdbx_description
1 polymer ?
#
loop_
_entity_poly.entity_id
_entity_poly.type
_entity_poly.pdbx_seq_one_letter_code
_entity_poly.pdbx_strand_id
1 'polypeptide(L)'
;MNFLKVFALIGGLIFCNAVNAQWRLLQKSQDILIEPDTTNKIELIVSRGSFSKYLIVSYFNGEKKLVLKKEIWGYVDDKKEIWRSYKKEFYRVIKYNGGWVEYAVDRSIQSSRLRSYGVYSLLLYSRTLDSSIHTNWSEAMSDIPSTYILRQ
;
A
#
# COMPACT_ATOMS: atom_id res chain seq x y z
N MET A 1 11.20 -61.34 25.44
CA MET A 1 11.05 -60.19 26.36
C MET A 1 11.54 -58.95 25.64
N ASN A 2 10.64 -58.27 24.93
CA ASN A 2 10.00 -57.00 25.32
C ASN A 2 10.89 -55.81 24.92
N PHE A 3 10.43 -54.74 24.28
CA PHE A 3 9.21 -54.42 23.54
C PHE A 3 9.60 -53.13 22.79
N LEU A 4 9.32 -53.09 21.49
CA LEU A 4 9.03 -51.92 20.67
C LEU A 4 9.08 -50.53 21.40
N LYS A 5 10.08 -49.69 21.07
CA LYS A 5 9.94 -48.24 21.24
C LYS A 5 9.68 -47.62 19.86
N VAL A 6 8.40 -47.54 19.54
CA VAL A 6 7.85 -46.68 18.50
C VAL A 6 8.14 -45.23 18.93
N PHE A 7 9.04 -44.55 18.24
CA PHE A 7 9.09 -43.09 18.30
C PHE A 7 8.26 -42.54 17.15
N ALA A 8 7.18 -41.88 17.56
CA ALA A 8 6.16 -41.31 16.72
C ALA A 8 6.72 -40.26 15.75
N LEU A 9 6.21 -40.35 14.52
CA LEU A 9 6.02 -39.24 13.59
C LEU A 9 5.61 -37.97 14.34
N ILE A 10 6.37 -36.90 14.19
CA ILE A 10 5.81 -35.55 14.16
C ILE A 10 6.34 -34.89 12.89
N GLY A 11 5.62 -35.16 11.81
CA GLY A 11 5.67 -34.31 10.62
C GLY A 11 5.14 -32.94 11.03
N GLY A 12 6.05 -32.03 11.36
CA GLY A 12 5.75 -30.61 11.46
C GLY A 12 5.42 -30.11 10.06
N LEU A 13 4.16 -30.28 9.65
CA LEU A 13 3.57 -29.47 8.59
C LEU A 13 3.64 -28.03 9.08
N ILE A 14 4.70 -27.33 8.69
CA ILE A 14 4.74 -25.88 8.68
C ILE A 14 3.64 -25.50 7.70
N PHE A 15 2.43 -25.26 8.21
CA PHE A 15 1.46 -24.43 7.54
C PHE A 15 2.07 -23.03 7.48
N CYS A 16 2.97 -22.83 6.52
CA CYS A 16 3.12 -21.52 5.90
C CYS A 16 1.72 -21.23 5.37
N ASN A 17 0.94 -20.50 6.17
CA ASN A 17 -0.15 -19.74 5.61
C ASN A 17 0.51 -18.87 4.54
N ALA A 18 0.43 -19.31 3.28
CA ALA A 18 0.61 -18.45 2.15
C ALA A 18 -0.49 -17.41 2.33
N VAL A 19 -0.17 -16.35 3.08
CA VAL A 19 -1.07 -15.22 3.27
C VAL A 19 -1.15 -14.59 1.90
N ASN A 20 -2.11 -15.08 1.11
CA ASN A 20 -2.30 -14.79 -0.29
C ASN A 20 -2.24 -13.27 -0.44
N ALA A 21 -1.13 -12.79 -0.99
CA ALA A 21 -1.01 -11.39 -1.30
C ALA A 21 -2.01 -11.11 -2.42
N GLN A 22 -2.99 -10.25 -2.14
CA GLN A 22 -4.13 -10.00 -3.01
C GLN A 22 -4.26 -8.49 -3.20
N TRP A 23 -4.38 -8.08 -4.45
CA TRP A 23 -4.69 -6.70 -4.80
C TRP A 23 -6.03 -6.27 -4.18
N ARG A 24 -6.09 -5.05 -3.68
CA ARG A 24 -7.30 -4.51 -3.04
C ARG A 24 -7.42 -3.01 -3.23
N LEU A 25 -8.61 -2.53 -3.58
CA LEU A 25 -8.93 -1.11 -3.53
C LEU A 25 -9.31 -0.70 -2.10
N LEU A 26 -8.83 0.45 -1.66
CA LEU A 26 -9.14 1.03 -0.36
C LEU A 26 -9.99 2.28 -0.61
N GLN A 27 -11.25 2.26 -0.19
CA GLN A 27 -12.16 3.41 -0.36
C GLN A 27 -11.85 4.49 0.67
N LYS A 28 -11.44 4.09 1.87
CA LYS A 28 -11.04 4.96 2.97
C LYS A 28 -9.71 4.51 3.57
N SER A 29 -9.06 5.39 4.33
CA SER A 29 -7.82 5.07 5.04
C SER A 29 -8.00 3.95 6.07
N GLN A 30 -9.18 3.85 6.69
CA GLN A 30 -9.48 2.81 7.68
C GLN A 30 -9.56 1.41 7.06
N ASP A 31 -9.81 1.32 5.75
CA ASP A 31 -9.93 0.04 5.06
C ASP A 31 -8.62 -0.75 5.06
N ILE A 32 -7.48 -0.11 5.33
CA ILE A 32 -6.17 -0.77 5.47
C ILE A 32 -6.25 -1.93 6.48
N LEU A 33 -6.99 -1.74 7.58
CA LEU A 33 -7.11 -2.70 8.67
C LEU A 33 -8.17 -3.79 8.44
N ILE A 34 -9.00 -3.63 7.41
CA ILE A 34 -10.07 -4.58 7.09
C ILE A 34 -9.46 -5.74 6.28
N GLU A 35 -9.98 -6.95 6.47
CA GLU A 35 -9.58 -8.11 5.68
C GLU A 35 -10.03 -7.98 4.21
N PRO A 36 -9.30 -8.58 3.26
CA PRO A 36 -9.64 -8.51 1.85
C PRO A 36 -10.95 -9.25 1.55
N ASP A 37 -11.83 -8.61 0.77
CA ASP A 37 -12.99 -9.30 0.19
C ASP A 37 -12.50 -10.38 -0.78
N THR A 38 -13.00 -11.59 -0.58
CA THR A 38 -12.63 -12.78 -1.37
C THR A 38 -13.53 -13.00 -2.57
N THR A 39 -14.63 -12.24 -2.68
CA THR A 39 -15.67 -12.41 -3.71
C THR A 39 -15.22 -11.90 -5.07
N ASN A 40 -14.66 -10.69 -5.12
CA ASN A 40 -14.19 -10.04 -6.35
C ASN A 40 -12.67 -9.92 -6.34
N LYS A 41 -11.99 -11.04 -6.60
CA LYS A 41 -10.52 -11.07 -6.61
C LYS A 41 -9.98 -10.19 -7.74
N ILE A 42 -9.22 -9.18 -7.34
CA ILE A 42 -8.47 -8.33 -8.26
C ILE A 42 -7.18 -9.07 -8.61
N GLU A 43 -6.94 -9.20 -9.91
CA GLU A 43 -5.72 -9.78 -10.47
C GLU A 43 -4.60 -8.74 -10.57
N LEU A 44 -4.96 -7.51 -10.97
CA LEU A 44 -3.99 -6.45 -11.23
C LEU A 44 -4.62 -5.06 -11.12
N ILE A 45 -3.87 -4.11 -10.56
CA ILE A 45 -4.17 -2.69 -10.62
C ILE A 45 -3.04 -1.95 -11.34
N VAL A 46 -3.38 -1.23 -12.40
CA VAL A 46 -2.42 -0.44 -13.19
C VAL A 46 -2.71 1.04 -13.05
N SER A 47 -1.73 1.79 -12.53
CA SER A 47 -1.72 3.24 -12.57
C SER A 47 -0.97 3.74 -13.79
N ARG A 48 -1.65 4.45 -14.69
CA ARG A 48 -1.04 5.05 -15.91
C ARG A 48 -0.33 6.39 -15.65
N GLY A 49 0.39 6.48 -14.54
CA GLY A 49 1.15 7.68 -14.15
C GLY A 49 0.29 8.84 -13.60
N SER A 50 0.93 9.97 -13.33
CA SER A 50 0.39 11.14 -12.62
C SER A 50 -0.70 11.90 -13.38
N PHE A 51 -0.70 11.85 -14.71
CA PHE A 51 -1.70 12.52 -15.55
C PHE A 51 -3.00 11.73 -15.72
N SER A 52 -2.98 10.42 -15.48
CA SER A 52 -4.19 9.60 -15.56
C SER A 52 -5.12 9.88 -14.38
N LYS A 53 -6.41 10.10 -14.66
CA LYS A 53 -7.47 10.20 -13.64
C LYS A 53 -7.95 8.83 -13.15
N TYR A 54 -7.60 7.76 -13.86
CA TYR A 54 -8.12 6.42 -13.65
C TYR A 54 -7.01 5.42 -13.33
N LEU A 55 -7.39 4.41 -12.55
CA LEU A 55 -6.76 3.10 -12.47
C LEU A 55 -7.45 2.15 -13.45
N ILE A 56 -6.68 1.20 -14.00
CA ILE A 56 -7.25 0.03 -14.66
C ILE A 56 -7.20 -1.11 -13.65
N VAL A 57 -8.35 -1.70 -13.35
CA VAL A 57 -8.49 -2.82 -12.42
C VAL A 57 -8.93 -4.04 -13.22
N SER A 58 -8.07 -5.05 -13.26
CA SER A 58 -8.37 -6.34 -13.88
C SER A 58 -8.77 -7.34 -12.79
N TYR A 59 -9.83 -8.11 -13.05
CA TYR A 59 -10.35 -9.12 -12.15
C TYR A 59 -10.05 -10.52 -12.69
N PHE A 60 -9.96 -11.51 -11.82
CA PHE A 60 -9.69 -12.91 -12.20
C PHE A 60 -10.76 -13.52 -13.13
N ASN A 61 -11.96 -12.96 -13.17
CA ASN A 61 -13.02 -13.35 -14.11
C ASN A 61 -12.83 -12.74 -15.52
N GLY A 62 -11.73 -12.04 -15.79
CA GLY A 62 -11.42 -11.38 -17.05
C GLY A 62 -12.03 -9.97 -17.20
N GLU A 63 -12.88 -9.54 -16.27
CA GLU A 63 -13.47 -8.21 -16.28
C GLU A 63 -12.39 -7.13 -16.08
N LYS A 64 -12.55 -5.98 -16.75
CA LYS A 64 -11.71 -4.80 -16.55
C LYS A 64 -12.57 -3.59 -16.24
N LYS A 65 -12.21 -2.85 -15.19
CA LYS A 65 -12.89 -1.61 -14.79
C LYS A 65 -11.92 -0.44 -14.76
N LEU A 66 -12.44 0.73 -15.14
CA LEU A 66 -11.77 2.00 -14.88
C LEU A 66 -12.27 2.54 -13.54
N VAL A 67 -11.37 2.70 -12.58
CA VAL A 67 -11.68 3.25 -11.26
C VAL A 67 -11.10 4.65 -11.16
N LEU A 68 -11.91 5.63 -10.76
CA LEU A 68 -11.43 6.99 -10.58
C LEU A 68 -10.51 7.07 -9.36
N LYS A 69 -9.30 7.63 -9.53
CA LYS A 69 -8.35 7.81 -8.42
C LYS A 69 -8.93 8.65 -7.27
N LYS A 70 -9.86 9.56 -7.57
CA LYS A 70 -10.53 10.42 -6.58
C LYS A 70 -11.60 9.69 -5.74
N GLU A 71 -12.05 8.52 -6.18
CA GLU A 71 -13.10 7.75 -5.50
C GLU A 71 -12.53 6.76 -4.49
N ILE A 72 -11.21 6.55 -4.52
CA ILE A 72 -10.50 5.66 -3.61
C ILE A 72 -9.53 6.47 -2.77
N TRP A 73 -9.25 5.99 -1.58
CA TRP A 73 -8.12 6.45 -0.78
C TRP A 73 -6.80 5.89 -1.32
N GLY A 74 -6.79 4.63 -1.77
CA GLY A 74 -5.57 3.95 -2.20
C GLY A 74 -5.79 2.52 -2.66
N TYR A 75 -4.73 1.74 -2.74
CA TYR A 75 -4.80 0.31 -2.98
C TYR A 75 -3.70 -0.46 -2.25
N VAL A 76 -3.86 -1.77 -2.13
CA VAL A 76 -2.85 -2.73 -1.71
C VAL A 76 -2.45 -3.56 -2.93
N ASP A 77 -1.16 -3.80 -3.12
CA ASP A 77 -0.65 -4.61 -4.23
C ASP A 77 -0.43 -6.09 -3.87
N ASP A 78 0.09 -6.85 -4.84
CA ASP A 78 0.48 -8.26 -4.70
C ASP A 78 1.68 -8.49 -3.77
N LYS A 79 2.29 -7.43 -3.23
CA LYS A 79 3.34 -7.50 -2.20
C LYS A 79 2.85 -7.03 -0.85
N LYS A 80 1.56 -6.71 -0.74
CA LYS A 80 0.93 -6.08 0.43
C LYS A 80 1.46 -4.69 0.75
N GLU A 81 2.09 -4.04 -0.22
CA GLU A 81 2.45 -2.64 -0.08
C GLU A 81 1.19 -1.79 -0.22
N ILE A 82 1.06 -0.80 0.65
CA ILE A 82 -0.08 0.12 0.65
C ILE A 82 0.31 1.35 -0.15
N TRP A 83 -0.53 1.72 -1.10
CA TRP A 83 -0.33 2.86 -1.99
C TRP A 83 -1.45 3.86 -1.79
N ARG A 84 -1.13 5.03 -1.24
CA ARG A 84 -2.09 6.12 -1.06
C ARG A 84 -2.22 6.93 -2.33
N SER A 85 -3.45 7.18 -2.78
CA SER A 85 -3.71 8.17 -3.83
C SER A 85 -3.69 9.58 -3.25
N TYR A 86 -2.86 10.45 -3.82
CA TYR A 86 -2.80 11.86 -3.42
C TYR A 86 -2.39 12.73 -4.61
N LYS A 87 -3.10 13.83 -4.85
CA LYS A 87 -2.84 14.77 -5.96
C LYS A 87 -2.56 14.07 -7.32
N LYS A 88 -3.34 13.01 -7.63
CA LYS A 88 -3.27 12.16 -8.86
C LYS A 88 -2.10 11.17 -8.94
N GLU A 89 -1.26 11.10 -7.93
CA GLU A 89 -0.14 10.16 -7.84
C GLU A 89 -0.40 9.11 -6.76
N PHE A 90 0.43 8.06 -6.76
CA PHE A 90 0.44 7.06 -5.70
C PHE A 90 1.74 7.13 -4.92
N TYR A 91 1.59 7.09 -3.60
CA TYR A 91 2.67 7.19 -2.64
C TYR A 91 2.66 5.92 -1.81
N ARG A 92 3.75 5.16 -1.83
CA ARG A 92 3.87 3.93 -1.05
C ARG A 92 4.00 4.29 0.42
N VAL A 93 3.13 3.76 1.27
CA VAL A 93 3.22 3.87 2.72
C VAL A 93 4.38 2.99 3.19
N ILE A 94 5.38 3.60 3.80
CA ILE A 94 6.55 2.91 4.37
C ILE A 94 6.30 2.59 5.83
N LYS A 95 5.69 3.52 6.57
CA LYS A 95 5.45 3.39 8.00
C LYS A 95 4.22 4.16 8.41
N TYR A 96 3.43 3.56 9.30
CA TYR A 96 2.33 4.22 10.00
C TYR A 96 2.25 3.67 11.43
N ASN A 97 2.19 4.56 12.41
CA ASN A 97 2.17 4.17 13.83
C ASN A 97 1.06 4.84 14.64
N GLY A 98 0.05 5.41 13.97
CA GLY A 98 -1.03 6.14 14.63
C GLY A 98 -0.72 7.61 14.94
N GLY A 99 0.53 8.06 14.82
CA GLY A 99 0.91 9.47 15.05
C GLY A 99 1.47 10.19 13.81
N TRP A 100 2.07 9.46 12.87
CA TRP A 100 2.47 9.98 11.57
C TRP A 100 2.58 8.87 10.54
N VAL A 101 2.67 9.27 9.28
CA VAL A 101 2.87 8.39 8.14
C VAL A 101 4.11 8.81 7.37
N GLU A 102 4.94 7.84 6.98
CA GLU A 102 6.06 8.02 6.06
C GLU A 102 5.70 7.39 4.71
N TYR A 103 6.02 8.10 3.63
CA TYR A 103 5.79 7.63 2.27
C TYR A 103 7.05 7.64 1.43
N ALA A 104 7.11 6.75 0.44
CA ALA A 104 8.08 6.78 -0.63
C ALA A 104 7.39 7.02 -1.97
N VAL A 105 8.05 7.78 -2.84
CA VAL A 105 7.69 7.87 -4.26
C VAL A 105 8.96 7.81 -5.10
N ASP A 106 8.96 6.91 -6.07
CA ASP A 106 10.07 6.80 -7.01
C ASP A 106 9.93 7.88 -8.08
N ARG A 107 10.99 8.67 -8.25
CA ARG A 107 11.06 9.78 -9.18
C ARG A 107 12.20 9.52 -10.15
N SER A 108 11.92 9.67 -11.44
CA SER A 108 12.96 9.65 -12.45
C SER A 108 13.71 10.99 -12.46
N ILE A 109 15.03 10.93 -12.49
CA ILE A 109 15.90 12.06 -12.79
C ILE A 109 16.44 11.85 -14.19
N GLN A 110 16.21 12.82 -15.06
CA GLN A 110 16.94 12.94 -16.30
C GLN A 110 18.16 13.83 -16.07
N SER A 111 19.35 13.24 -15.99
CA SER A 111 20.58 14.02 -15.99
C SER A 111 20.92 14.39 -17.44
N SER A 112 20.67 15.65 -17.82
CA SER A 112 20.96 16.17 -19.15
C SER A 112 22.45 16.08 -19.52
N ARG A 113 23.35 16.06 -18.53
CA ARG A 113 24.80 15.89 -18.74
C ARG A 113 25.25 14.45 -18.96
N LEU A 114 24.55 13.47 -18.40
CA LEU A 114 25.02 12.06 -18.41
C LEU A 114 24.21 11.14 -19.34
N ARG A 115 23.15 11.65 -19.99
CA ARG A 115 22.16 10.83 -20.75
C ARG A 115 21.72 9.57 -19.97
N SER A 116 21.72 9.66 -18.65
CA SER A 116 21.39 8.56 -17.74
C SER A 116 20.09 8.88 -17.02
N TYR A 117 19.22 7.88 -16.98
CA TYR A 117 17.97 7.90 -16.23
C TYR A 117 18.23 7.23 -14.88
N GLY A 118 18.28 8.04 -13.83
CA GLY A 118 18.31 7.53 -12.45
C GLY A 118 16.88 7.48 -11.89
N VAL A 119 16.63 6.54 -10.98
CA VAL A 119 15.43 6.57 -10.12
C VAL A 119 15.91 6.85 -8.70
N TYR A 120 15.34 7.84 -8.05
CA TYR A 120 15.53 8.05 -6.61
C TYR A 120 14.19 7.93 -5.90
N SER A 121 14.23 7.40 -4.69
CA SER A 121 13.05 7.33 -3.83
C SER A 121 13.02 8.57 -2.93
N LEU A 122 11.98 9.39 -3.07
CA LEU A 122 11.78 10.56 -2.22
C LEU A 122 10.96 10.17 -0.99
N LEU A 123 11.51 10.42 0.20
CA LEU A 123 10.82 10.22 1.47
C LEU A 123 9.93 11.44 1.79
N LEU A 124 8.69 11.19 2.19
CA LEU A 124 7.65 12.19 2.45
C LEU A 124 6.88 11.84 3.72
N TYR A 125 6.13 12.80 4.27
CA TYR A 125 5.50 12.69 5.58
C TYR A 125 4.08 13.26 5.60
N SER A 126 3.25 12.75 6.51
CA SER A 126 1.97 13.36 6.87
C SER A 126 1.63 13.05 8.34
N ARG A 127 0.82 13.90 8.99
CA ARG A 127 0.37 13.65 10.37
C ARG A 127 -0.54 12.44 10.50
N THR A 128 -1.45 12.26 9.55
CA THR A 128 -2.38 11.13 9.51
C THR A 128 -2.49 10.59 8.09
N LEU A 129 -3.08 9.41 7.93
CA LEU A 129 -3.33 8.80 6.62
C LEU A 129 -4.17 9.68 5.68
N ASP A 130 -4.89 10.68 6.21
CA ASP A 130 -5.76 11.57 5.44
C ASP A 130 -5.23 13.01 5.36
N SER A 131 -4.19 13.36 6.12
CA SER A 131 -3.52 14.67 6.12
C SER A 131 -2.77 14.96 4.83
N SER A 132 -2.37 16.22 4.63
CA SER A 132 -1.53 16.59 3.48
C SER A 132 -0.17 15.87 3.54
N ILE A 133 0.37 15.53 2.37
CA ILE A 133 1.73 14.96 2.23
C ILE A 133 2.73 16.11 2.01
N HIS A 134 3.79 16.12 2.81
CA HIS A 134 4.87 17.11 2.78
C HIS A 134 6.24 16.44 2.61
N THR A 135 7.21 17.17 2.07
CA THR A 135 8.63 16.76 2.03
C THR A 135 9.35 16.99 3.35
N ASN A 136 8.84 17.90 4.18
CA ASN A 136 9.41 18.25 5.48
C ASN A 136 8.57 17.64 6.62
N TRP A 137 9.25 16.96 7.55
CA TRP A 137 8.60 16.33 8.70
C TRP A 137 7.95 17.33 9.65
N SER A 138 8.64 18.44 9.96
CA SER A 138 8.13 19.47 10.87
C SER A 138 6.86 20.12 10.32
N GLU A 139 6.82 20.37 9.01
CA GLU A 139 5.64 20.88 8.33
C GLU A 139 4.48 19.88 8.42
N ALA A 140 4.75 18.59 8.11
CA ALA A 140 3.76 17.53 8.24
C ALA A 140 3.19 17.41 9.65
N MET A 141 3.98 17.63 10.71
CA MET A 141 3.50 17.52 12.09
C MET A 141 2.72 18.75 12.56
N SER A 142 2.92 19.89 11.90
CA SER A 142 2.14 21.11 12.13
C SER A 142 0.77 21.10 11.46
N ASP A 143 0.54 20.18 10.50
CA ASP A 143 -0.76 19.98 9.85
C ASP A 143 -1.73 19.29 10.83
N ILE A 144 -2.44 20.08 11.63
CA ILE A 144 -3.46 19.63 12.58
C ILE A 144 -4.73 19.29 11.78
N PRO A 145 -5.09 17.99 11.65
CA PRO A 145 -6.34 17.62 10.98
C PRO A 145 -7.51 18.11 11.82
N SER A 146 -8.56 18.62 11.17
CA SER A 146 -9.77 19.13 11.84
C SER A 146 -10.47 18.11 12.74
N THR A 147 -10.16 16.81 12.60
CA THR A 147 -10.74 15.70 13.35
C THR A 147 -9.81 15.10 14.43
N TYR A 148 -8.58 15.60 14.58
CA TYR A 148 -7.60 15.02 15.50
C TYR A 148 -7.65 15.72 16.86
N ILE A 149 -8.50 15.23 17.76
CA ILE A 149 -8.45 15.63 19.16
C ILE A 149 -7.22 14.97 19.78
N LEU A 150 -6.20 15.76 20.13
CA LEU A 150 -5.14 15.32 21.04
C LEU A 150 -5.81 15.02 22.38
N ARG A 151 -6.04 13.74 22.70
CA ARG A 151 -6.29 13.37 24.10
C ARG A 151 -5.02 13.73 24.88
N GLN A 152 -5.16 14.71 25.78
CA GLN A 152 -4.16 15.07 26.78
C GLN A 152 -3.95 13.91 27.75
#